data_AF-A0AAW6U374-F1
#
_entry.id   AF-A0AAW6U374-F1
#
_cell.length_a   1.000
_cell.length_b   1.000
_cell.length_c   1.000
_cell.angle_alpha   90.00
_cell.angle_beta   90.00
_cell.angle_gamma   90.00
#
_symmetry.space_group_name_H-M   'P 1'
#
loop_
_entity.id
_entity.type
_entity.pdbx_description
1 polymer ?
#
loop_
_entity_poly.entity_id
_entity_poly.type
_entity_poly.pdbx_seq_one_letter_code
_entity_poly.pdbx_strand_id
1 'polypeptide(L)'
;MRTALLLVVAVVTIPGCRRREEVSETPERQTTQSGIEMVLIPEGWFEMGSERGQSDEAPVRRVWISSFWMDRHEVVQEEFRKYELPDPSHFKGPAQPLEQVNWTDAALYCNDRSMAEGLEPCYDEQTWECNFDANGYRLPTEAEWEYACRAETVTQYSFGNDPRALGDHAWFAENSGSRTQPVGQKKPNRWGLFDMHGNVAEWCNDWYRADYYADGPDRNPMGPATGTERVIRGGAWNSSAESCRSSYRASDPSLDDTCLSNDAIGFRCVRNAPSLALAGGSLKSTGLGDGPHEQAVPKPRLRSPVNAASASIPTDIARPQSRTGFVYDPLYLEHKTGPGHPEAPERLTAIVGRLEATGLADELTPLKPAPAPAEWIETVHSSKYIERARAACESGDRYLDSMDVPISRQSYNAAVMAAGGVMAAVDAVMAGDVANAFCAVRPPGHHALKDRATGFCIFNNVAIGARYVQQRHGLSRVLIVDWDVHHGNGTQDAFYDDPSVLYFSIHQWPFYPGTGSASQTGAGAGSDLTINVPVPAGSGDREFIDAFEQQLRPAAMAFSPDFVFVSAGFDAQAGDALGSMRVTREGFAHLTRIVKEIAQTCSQGRLISVLEGGYGTDLLAASVEAHVRALME
;
A
#
# COMPACT_ATOMS: atom_id res chain seq x y z
N MET A 1 77.15 -35.92 63.83
CA MET A 1 76.22 -36.94 63.29
C MET A 1 75.03 -36.19 62.70
N ARG A 2 74.99 -35.95 61.39
CA ARG A 2 74.24 -36.75 60.39
C ARG A 2 72.89 -37.24 60.89
N THR A 3 71.81 -36.58 60.48
CA THR A 3 70.71 -37.24 59.75
C THR A 3 69.93 -36.18 58.96
N ALA A 4 69.93 -36.31 57.64
CA ALA A 4 69.07 -35.55 56.74
C ALA A 4 67.71 -36.24 56.69
N LEU A 5 66.62 -35.48 56.84
CA LEU A 5 65.26 -35.98 56.62
C LEU A 5 64.68 -35.22 55.42
N LEU A 6 64.47 -35.96 54.34
CA LEU A 6 63.86 -35.52 53.10
C LEU A 6 62.37 -35.25 53.37
N LEU A 7 61.91 -34.02 53.16
CA LEU A 7 60.50 -33.64 53.26
C LEU A 7 59.86 -33.80 51.87
N VAL A 8 59.02 -34.82 51.66
CA VAL A 8 58.16 -34.93 50.48
C VAL A 8 56.81 -34.33 50.85
N VAL A 9 56.54 -33.12 50.38
CA VAL A 9 55.21 -32.50 50.45
C VAL A 9 54.46 -32.90 49.19
N ALA A 10 53.48 -33.80 49.33
CA ALA A 10 52.50 -34.07 48.29
C ALA A 10 51.53 -32.89 48.23
N VAL A 11 51.59 -32.11 47.14
CA VAL A 11 50.60 -31.07 46.83
C VAL A 11 49.35 -31.79 46.33
N VAL A 12 48.36 -31.95 47.20
CA VAL A 12 46.99 -32.29 46.81
C VAL A 12 46.35 -31.00 46.28
N THR A 13 46.26 -30.87 44.97
CA THR A 13 45.46 -29.81 44.34
C THR A 13 43.98 -30.13 44.55
N ILE A 14 43.37 -29.50 45.54
CA ILE A 14 41.91 -29.38 45.63
C ILE A 14 41.50 -28.56 44.40
N PRO A 15 40.58 -29.02 43.53
CA PRO A 15 40.05 -28.18 42.47
C PRO A 15 39.31 -27.03 43.15
N GLY A 16 39.95 -25.87 43.16
CA GLY A 16 39.31 -24.64 43.57
C GLY A 16 38.07 -24.44 42.71
N CYS A 17 36.93 -24.33 43.37
CA CYS A 17 35.69 -23.87 42.76
C CYS A 17 35.99 -22.51 42.13
N ARG A 18 36.30 -22.49 40.82
CA ARG A 18 36.40 -21.25 40.06
C ARG A 18 35.00 -20.64 40.12
N ARG A 19 34.85 -19.53 40.84
CA ARG A 19 33.82 -18.56 40.45
C ARG A 19 34.03 -18.34 38.95
N ARG A 20 33.02 -18.71 38.14
CA ARG A 20 32.89 -18.11 36.82
C ARG A 20 32.86 -16.61 37.10
N GLU A 21 33.90 -15.91 36.67
CA GLU A 21 33.75 -14.49 36.42
C GLU A 21 32.64 -14.40 35.37
N GLU A 22 31.46 -13.95 35.79
CA GLU A 22 30.44 -13.47 34.87
C GLU A 22 31.04 -12.25 34.19
N VAL A 23 31.65 -12.51 33.03
CA VAL A 23 31.89 -11.46 32.05
C VAL A 23 30.52 -11.05 31.54
N SER A 24 29.91 -10.08 32.23
CA SER A 24 28.77 -9.30 31.73
C SER A 24 29.30 -8.42 30.60
N GLU A 25 29.66 -9.03 29.48
CA GLU A 25 29.94 -8.30 28.26
C GLU A 25 28.62 -7.71 27.78
N THR A 26 28.54 -6.37 27.77
CA THR A 26 27.46 -5.67 27.07
C THR A 26 27.42 -6.21 25.65
N PRO A 27 26.25 -6.60 25.11
CA PRO A 27 26.21 -7.22 23.79
C PRO A 27 26.83 -6.31 22.73
N GLU A 28 27.39 -6.94 21.70
CA GLU A 28 28.04 -6.23 20.60
C GLU A 28 27.08 -5.22 19.97
N ARG A 29 27.60 -4.06 19.58
CA ARG A 29 26.83 -3.00 18.93
C ARG A 29 27.45 -2.66 17.59
N GLN A 30 26.60 -2.40 16.61
CA GLN A 30 27.00 -1.88 15.31
C GLN A 30 26.13 -0.69 14.93
N THR A 31 26.71 0.23 14.16
CA THR A 31 25.96 1.26 13.46
C THR A 31 25.82 0.84 12.00
N THR A 32 24.58 0.79 11.50
CA THR A 32 24.28 0.39 10.12
C THR A 32 24.70 1.49 9.14
N GLN A 33 24.64 1.20 7.84
CA GLN A 33 24.96 2.21 6.81
C GLN A 33 24.00 3.41 6.85
N SER A 34 22.75 3.18 7.29
CA SER A 34 21.73 4.22 7.52
C SER A 34 21.92 5.03 8.81
N GLY A 35 22.94 4.71 9.63
CA GLY A 35 23.26 5.40 10.88
C GLY A 35 22.50 4.90 12.11
N ILE A 36 21.80 3.77 12.01
CA ILE A 36 20.97 3.20 13.09
C ILE A 36 21.81 2.26 13.94
N GLU A 37 21.72 2.38 15.27
CA GLU A 37 22.40 1.45 16.18
C GLU A 37 21.61 0.15 16.34
N MET A 38 22.29 -0.98 16.16
CA MET A 38 21.75 -2.31 16.47
C MET A 38 22.57 -2.99 17.56
N VAL A 39 21.90 -3.85 18.33
CA VAL A 39 22.46 -4.71 19.37
C VAL A 39 22.44 -6.15 18.88
N LEU A 40 23.56 -6.87 19.06
CA LEU A 40 23.63 -8.30 18.82
C LEU A 40 22.94 -9.02 19.97
N ILE A 41 21.82 -9.67 19.68
CA ILE A 41 21.12 -10.52 20.63
C ILE A 41 21.77 -11.91 20.58
N PRO A 42 22.32 -12.43 21.70
CA PRO A 42 23.01 -13.71 21.71
C PRO A 42 22.04 -14.86 21.49
N GLU A 43 22.50 -15.99 20.97
CA GLU A 43 21.67 -17.18 20.91
C GLU A 43 21.43 -17.78 22.31
N GLY A 44 20.28 -18.39 22.53
CA GLY A 44 20.01 -19.04 23.81
C GLY A 44 18.63 -19.64 23.97
N TRP A 45 18.49 -20.41 25.06
CA TRP A 45 17.20 -20.92 25.54
C TRP A 45 16.56 -19.91 26.48
N PHE A 46 15.25 -19.71 26.37
CA PHE A 46 14.44 -19.00 27.36
C PHE A 46 13.07 -19.64 27.55
N GLU A 47 12.40 -19.25 28.63
CA GLU A 47 11.01 -19.62 28.91
C GLU A 47 10.10 -18.53 28.32
N MET A 48 9.38 -18.88 27.25
CA MET A 48 8.41 -18.03 26.55
C MET A 48 7.02 -18.18 27.20
N GLY A 49 6.32 -17.06 27.35
CA GLY A 49 4.98 -17.00 27.95
C GLY A 49 4.96 -16.84 29.47
N SER A 50 3.78 -17.00 30.07
CA SER A 50 3.54 -16.80 31.49
C SER A 50 2.30 -17.54 32.00
N GLU A 51 2.44 -18.30 33.08
CA GLU A 51 1.31 -18.89 33.83
C GLU A 51 0.54 -17.86 34.68
N ARG A 52 1.01 -16.62 34.74
CA ARG A 52 0.42 -15.53 35.54
C ARG A 52 -0.14 -14.41 34.66
N GLY A 53 -0.04 -14.54 33.35
CA GLY A 53 -0.54 -13.59 32.38
C GLY A 53 -1.96 -13.93 31.92
N GLN A 54 -2.30 -13.45 30.72
CA GLN A 54 -3.52 -13.82 30.02
C GLN A 54 -3.48 -15.29 29.56
N SER A 55 -4.65 -15.84 29.23
CA SER A 55 -4.78 -17.27 28.89
C SER A 55 -4.00 -17.68 27.63
N ASP A 56 -3.79 -16.74 26.71
CA ASP A 56 -3.06 -16.89 25.46
C ASP A 56 -1.54 -16.69 25.62
N GLU A 57 -1.06 -16.37 26.83
CA GLU A 57 0.36 -16.39 27.20
C GLU A 57 0.81 -17.77 27.73
N ALA A 58 -0.11 -18.73 27.83
CA ALA A 58 0.13 -20.09 28.32
C ALA A 58 -0.03 -21.14 27.20
N PRO A 59 0.61 -22.33 27.31
CA PRO A 59 1.51 -22.75 28.39
C PRO A 59 2.88 -22.06 28.30
N VAL A 60 3.57 -21.95 29.44
CA VAL A 60 5.00 -21.59 29.41
C VAL A 60 5.77 -22.69 28.69
N ARG A 61 6.62 -22.29 27.74
CA ARG A 61 7.39 -23.23 26.91
C ARG A 61 8.84 -22.80 26.76
N ARG A 62 9.72 -23.79 26.62
CA ARG A 62 11.15 -23.54 26.44
C ARG A 62 11.49 -23.41 24.95
N VAL A 63 11.98 -22.23 24.56
CA VAL A 63 12.27 -21.88 23.16
C VAL A 63 13.73 -21.49 22.99
N TRP A 64 14.34 -21.93 21.89
CA TRP A 64 15.68 -21.53 21.46
C TRP A 64 15.58 -20.44 20.40
N ILE A 65 16.37 -19.39 20.58
CA ILE A 65 16.53 -18.29 19.63
C ILE A 65 17.98 -18.28 19.14
N SER A 66 18.16 -18.30 17.82
CA SER A 66 19.47 -18.05 17.18
C SER A 66 19.88 -16.61 17.37
N SER A 67 21.18 -16.29 17.30
CA SER A 67 21.64 -14.91 17.42
C SER A 67 21.18 -14.05 16.23
N PHE A 68 20.78 -12.81 16.51
CA PHE A 68 20.31 -11.85 15.50
C PHE A 68 20.66 -10.42 15.93
N TRP A 69 20.64 -9.49 14.99
CA TRP A 69 20.74 -8.05 15.28
C TRP A 69 19.35 -7.48 15.48
N MET A 70 19.17 -6.64 16.50
CA MET A 70 17.94 -5.88 16.74
C MET A 70 18.24 -4.39 16.86
N ASP A 71 17.40 -3.55 16.28
CA ASP A 71 17.48 -2.10 16.47
C ASP A 71 17.39 -1.76 17.97
N ARG A 72 18.25 -0.82 18.39
CA ARG A 72 18.38 -0.44 19.79
C ARG A 72 17.14 0.27 20.34
N HIS A 73 16.39 0.93 19.46
CA HIS A 73 15.18 1.68 19.74
C HIS A 73 14.08 1.27 18.75
N GLU A 74 12.85 1.70 19.02
CA GLU A 74 11.77 1.77 18.03
C GLU A 74 12.21 2.64 16.84
N VAL A 75 11.72 2.35 15.64
CA VAL A 75 11.97 3.20 14.46
C VAL A 75 11.42 4.61 14.72
N VAL A 76 12.23 5.64 14.46
CA VAL A 76 11.81 7.03 14.68
C VAL A 76 11.37 7.71 13.39
N GLN A 77 10.57 8.76 13.55
CA GLN A 77 10.01 9.52 12.42
C GLN A 77 11.09 10.12 11.50
N GLU A 78 12.23 10.56 12.04
CA GLU A 78 13.33 11.08 11.22
C GLU A 78 13.94 10.00 10.32
N GLU A 79 14.07 8.76 10.81
CA GLU A 79 14.57 7.64 10.02
C GLU A 79 13.59 7.27 8.91
N PHE A 80 12.30 7.21 9.24
CA PHE A 80 11.24 6.94 8.27
C PHE A 80 11.18 7.96 7.14
N ARG A 81 11.32 9.26 7.45
CA ARG A 81 11.31 10.33 6.43
C ARG A 81 12.47 10.27 5.45
N LYS A 82 13.57 9.55 5.74
CA LYS A 82 14.69 9.38 4.80
C LYS A 82 14.27 8.63 3.53
N TYR A 83 13.16 7.90 3.59
CA TYR A 83 12.59 7.14 2.48
C TYR A 83 11.47 7.91 1.77
N GLU A 84 11.36 9.22 2.00
CA GLU A 84 10.39 10.14 1.37
C GLU A 84 8.91 9.77 1.60
N LEU A 85 8.65 9.02 2.68
CA LEU A 85 7.31 8.62 3.08
C LEU A 85 6.65 9.67 3.98
N PRO A 86 5.34 9.94 3.82
CA PRO A 86 4.61 10.80 4.72
C PRO A 86 4.52 10.11 6.08
N ASP A 87 5.14 10.75 7.07
CA ASP A 87 5.10 10.35 8.47
C ASP A 87 3.63 10.22 8.95
N PRO A 88 3.12 9.00 9.21
CA PRO A 88 1.72 8.76 9.56
C PRO A 88 1.42 9.17 11.01
N SER A 89 2.44 9.31 11.86
CA SER A 89 2.31 9.47 13.31
C SER A 89 1.38 10.60 13.75
N HIS A 90 0.47 10.37 14.69
CA HIS A 90 -0.26 11.43 15.37
C HIS A 90 0.67 12.41 16.12
N PHE A 91 1.64 11.93 16.88
CA PHE A 91 2.51 12.73 17.74
C PHE A 91 3.83 13.06 17.07
N LYS A 92 4.01 14.30 16.62
CA LYS A 92 5.19 14.68 15.82
C LYS A 92 6.47 14.97 16.63
N GLY A 93 7.61 14.53 16.10
CA GLY A 93 8.96 14.89 16.52
C GLY A 93 10.03 13.99 15.88
N PRO A 94 11.24 14.49 15.55
CA PRO A 94 12.24 13.69 14.81
C PRO A 94 12.68 12.41 15.55
N ALA A 95 12.81 12.48 16.87
CA ALA A 95 13.16 11.35 17.73
C ALA A 95 11.94 10.65 18.36
N GLN A 96 10.71 11.04 17.98
CA GLN A 96 9.51 10.31 18.40
C GLN A 96 9.47 8.97 17.66
N PRO A 97 8.94 7.91 18.29
CA PRO A 97 8.68 6.68 17.58
C PRO A 97 7.71 6.95 16.44
N LEU A 98 7.88 6.19 15.36
CA LEU A 98 6.91 6.09 14.30
C LEU A 98 5.71 5.29 14.81
N GLU A 99 4.52 5.89 14.76
CA GLU A 99 3.26 5.24 15.09
C GLU A 99 2.22 5.50 14.00
N GLN A 100 1.02 4.94 14.15
CA GLN A 100 -0.01 4.95 13.10
C GLN A 100 0.41 4.26 11.80
N VAL A 101 1.38 3.34 11.92
CA VAL A 101 1.89 2.52 10.82
C VAL A 101 1.25 1.13 10.88
N ASN A 102 0.70 0.69 9.75
CA ASN A 102 0.17 -0.68 9.64
C ASN A 102 1.33 -1.68 9.48
N TRP A 103 1.02 -2.97 9.51
CA TRP A 103 2.03 -4.02 9.44
C TRP A 103 2.76 -4.06 8.09
N THR A 104 2.04 -3.85 6.98
CA THR A 104 2.56 -3.89 5.61
C THR A 104 3.54 -2.74 5.34
N ASP A 105 3.23 -1.52 5.78
CA ASP A 105 4.12 -0.36 5.73
C ASP A 105 5.39 -0.59 6.57
N ALA A 106 5.26 -1.24 7.73
CA ALA A 106 6.41 -1.60 8.56
C ALA A 106 7.31 -2.66 7.88
N ALA A 107 6.71 -3.66 7.24
CA ALA A 107 7.42 -4.68 6.45
C ALA A 107 8.09 -4.06 5.21
N LEU A 108 7.41 -3.14 4.54
CA LEU A 108 7.92 -2.42 3.38
C LEU A 108 9.09 -1.50 3.76
N TYR A 109 9.01 -0.80 4.88
CA TYR A 109 10.15 -0.06 5.44
C TYR A 109 11.37 -0.97 5.66
N CYS A 110 11.15 -2.20 6.14
CA CYS A 110 12.24 -3.16 6.30
C CYS A 110 12.89 -3.51 4.95
N ASN A 111 12.09 -3.75 3.91
CA ASN A 111 12.59 -3.97 2.55
C ASN A 111 13.37 -2.77 2.01
N ASP A 112 12.83 -1.56 2.14
CA ASP A 112 13.47 -0.32 1.69
C ASP A 112 14.80 -0.06 2.37
N ARG A 113 14.83 -0.24 3.70
CA ARG A 113 16.08 -0.16 4.46
C ARG A 113 17.08 -1.22 3.98
N SER A 114 16.62 -2.42 3.66
CA SER A 114 17.49 -3.49 3.12
C SER A 114 18.11 -3.05 1.80
N MET A 115 17.30 -2.58 0.87
CA MET A 115 17.76 -2.11 -0.44
C MET A 115 18.72 -0.93 -0.33
N ALA A 116 18.41 0.05 0.54
CA ALA A 116 19.25 1.23 0.76
C ALA A 116 20.65 0.88 1.30
N GLU A 117 20.79 -0.25 1.98
CA GLU A 117 22.07 -0.74 2.50
C GLU A 117 22.70 -1.84 1.62
N GLY A 118 22.12 -2.13 0.45
CA GLY A 118 22.59 -3.15 -0.49
C GLY A 118 22.39 -4.59 -0.01
N LEU A 119 21.38 -4.82 0.82
CA LEU A 119 20.98 -6.13 1.35
C LEU A 119 19.79 -6.70 0.58
N GLU A 120 19.61 -8.01 0.65
CA GLU A 120 18.46 -8.72 0.08
C GLU A 120 17.21 -8.46 0.92
N PRO A 121 16.11 -7.92 0.35
CA PRO A 121 14.86 -7.73 1.06
C PRO A 121 14.30 -9.03 1.65
N CYS A 122 13.70 -8.95 2.83
CA CYS A 122 13.11 -10.13 3.47
C CYS A 122 11.70 -10.43 2.99
N TYR A 123 10.90 -9.43 2.61
CA TYR A 123 9.50 -9.63 2.25
C TYR A 123 9.29 -9.70 0.74
N ASP A 124 8.47 -10.63 0.29
CA ASP A 124 7.84 -10.55 -1.03
C ASP A 124 6.69 -9.53 -0.96
N GLU A 125 6.75 -8.46 -1.74
CA GLU A 125 5.77 -7.35 -1.67
C GLU A 125 4.41 -7.71 -2.28
N GLN A 126 4.27 -8.86 -2.93
CA GLN A 126 2.99 -9.35 -3.47
C GLN A 126 2.29 -10.27 -2.48
N THR A 127 3.04 -11.14 -1.81
CA THR A 127 2.49 -12.17 -0.91
C THR A 127 2.65 -11.82 0.57
N TRP A 128 3.53 -10.87 0.88
CA TRP A 128 3.97 -10.52 2.23
C TRP A 128 4.59 -11.69 3.01
N GLU A 129 5.06 -12.72 2.29
CA GLU A 129 5.83 -13.82 2.88
C GLU A 129 7.25 -13.33 3.20
N CYS A 130 7.71 -13.65 4.41
CA CYS A 130 9.07 -13.30 4.86
C CYS A 130 10.05 -14.44 4.57
N ASN A 131 11.07 -14.17 3.74
CA ASN A 131 12.27 -14.96 3.61
C ASN A 131 13.19 -14.73 4.83
N PHE A 132 13.08 -15.61 5.82
CA PHE A 132 13.91 -15.57 7.03
C PHE A 132 15.39 -15.89 6.80
N ASP A 133 15.78 -16.42 5.63
CA ASP A 133 17.17 -16.70 5.28
C ASP A 133 17.88 -15.50 4.62
N ALA A 134 17.12 -14.49 4.18
CA ALA A 134 17.69 -13.27 3.62
C ALA A 134 18.54 -12.50 4.65
N ASN A 135 19.46 -11.67 4.16
CA ASN A 135 20.36 -10.88 5.02
C ASN A 135 19.87 -9.45 5.30
N GLY A 136 18.72 -9.07 4.75
CA GLY A 136 18.05 -7.80 4.98
C GLY A 136 17.36 -7.71 6.34
N TYR A 137 16.56 -6.65 6.47
CA TYR A 137 15.79 -6.32 7.63
C TYR A 137 14.38 -6.91 7.55
N ARG A 138 13.84 -7.24 8.72
CA ARG A 138 12.45 -7.68 8.90
C ARG A 138 11.92 -7.26 10.27
N LEU A 139 10.63 -7.46 10.51
CA LEU A 139 10.06 -7.40 11.85
C LEU A 139 10.56 -8.60 12.70
N PRO A 140 10.70 -8.45 14.02
CA PRO A 140 11.04 -9.56 14.90
C PRO A 140 9.94 -10.61 14.89
N THR A 141 10.30 -11.87 15.10
CA THR A 141 9.26 -12.84 15.49
C THR A 141 8.75 -12.54 16.91
N GLU A 142 7.56 -13.01 17.23
CA GLU A 142 6.96 -12.91 18.56
C GLU A 142 7.91 -13.46 19.65
N ALA A 143 8.64 -14.52 19.31
CA ALA A 143 9.59 -15.19 20.19
C ALA A 143 10.92 -14.43 20.30
N GLU A 144 11.45 -13.89 19.20
CA GLU A 144 12.62 -13.02 19.20
C GLU A 144 12.37 -11.76 20.06
N TRP A 145 11.20 -11.16 19.92
CA TRP A 145 10.82 -9.96 20.68
C TRP A 145 10.78 -10.23 22.19
N GLU A 146 10.09 -11.29 22.64
CA GLU A 146 10.00 -11.60 24.07
C GLU A 146 11.36 -11.97 24.65
N TYR A 147 12.16 -12.73 23.90
CA TYR A 147 13.53 -13.08 24.29
C TYR A 147 14.39 -11.82 24.48
N ALA A 148 14.36 -10.91 23.51
CA ALA A 148 15.03 -9.61 23.54
C ALA A 148 14.55 -8.74 24.71
N CYS A 149 13.23 -8.68 24.95
CA CYS A 149 12.64 -7.92 26.04
C CYS A 149 13.12 -8.43 27.39
N ARG A 150 13.03 -9.76 27.62
CA ARG A 150 13.41 -10.42 28.87
C ARG A 150 14.88 -10.24 29.22
N ALA A 151 15.77 -10.23 28.24
CA ALA A 151 17.21 -10.08 28.43
C ALA A 151 17.75 -10.93 29.59
N GLU A 152 17.57 -12.26 29.49
CA GLU A 152 17.94 -13.30 30.46
C GLU A 152 17.05 -13.42 31.71
N THR A 153 16.06 -12.55 31.89
CA THR A 153 15.14 -12.63 33.04
C THR A 153 13.93 -13.54 32.78
N VAL A 154 13.38 -14.11 33.86
CA VAL A 154 12.11 -14.86 33.85
C VAL A 154 10.99 -14.10 34.56
N THR A 155 11.23 -12.82 34.86
CA THR A 155 10.31 -11.97 35.64
C THR A 155 9.26 -11.31 34.75
N GLN A 156 8.26 -10.66 35.36
CA GLN A 156 7.20 -9.94 34.63
C GLN A 156 7.74 -8.81 33.76
N TYR A 157 8.81 -8.14 34.21
CA TYR A 157 9.55 -7.13 33.45
C TYR A 157 11.03 -7.49 33.41
N SER A 158 11.79 -6.92 32.48
CA SER A 158 13.24 -7.11 32.37
C SER A 158 14.05 -6.65 33.59
N PHE A 159 13.43 -5.88 34.47
CA PHE A 159 14.02 -5.35 35.71
C PHE A 159 13.42 -5.96 36.99
N GLY A 160 12.53 -6.96 36.88
CA GLY A 160 11.95 -7.65 38.03
C GLY A 160 10.43 -7.77 37.98
N ASN A 161 9.79 -7.97 39.13
CA ASN A 161 8.34 -8.19 39.25
C ASN A 161 7.57 -7.00 39.83
N ASP A 162 8.26 -5.92 40.22
CA ASP A 162 7.65 -4.78 40.90
C ASP A 162 7.22 -3.71 39.89
N PRO A 163 5.90 -3.52 39.64
CA PRO A 163 5.43 -2.53 38.67
C PRO A 163 5.78 -1.09 39.07
N ARG A 164 6.11 -0.81 40.34
CA ARG A 164 6.50 0.54 40.78
C ARG A 164 7.81 1.01 40.15
N ALA A 165 8.64 0.08 39.67
CA ALA A 165 9.87 0.41 38.95
C ALA A 165 9.65 0.66 37.45
N LEU A 166 8.45 0.39 36.91
CA LEU A 166 8.17 0.52 35.47
C LEU A 166 8.41 1.94 34.95
N GLY A 167 8.12 2.97 35.76
CA GLY A 167 8.33 4.36 35.38
C GLY A 167 9.78 4.75 35.09
N ASP A 168 10.76 3.97 35.54
CA ASP A 168 12.18 4.14 35.22
C ASP A 168 12.56 3.55 33.85
N HIS A 169 11.73 2.66 33.30
CA HIS A 169 12.04 1.82 32.14
C HIS A 169 11.09 2.01 30.95
N ALA A 170 9.90 2.58 31.17
CA ALA A 170 8.86 2.70 30.15
C ALA A 170 8.11 4.02 30.22
N TRP A 171 7.60 4.45 29.06
CA TRP A 171 6.52 5.42 28.93
C TRP A 171 5.18 4.68 28.83
N PHE A 172 4.28 4.89 29.78
CA PHE A 172 3.00 4.20 29.86
C PHE A 172 1.94 5.14 30.45
N ALA A 173 0.70 4.67 30.62
CA ALA A 173 -0.45 5.55 30.92
C ALA A 173 -0.22 6.51 32.11
N GLU A 174 0.51 6.09 33.14
CA GLU A 174 0.71 6.89 34.35
C GLU A 174 1.78 7.99 34.21
N ASN A 175 2.71 7.88 33.26
CA ASN A 175 3.86 8.79 33.15
C ASN A 175 4.11 9.39 31.76
N SER A 176 3.38 8.95 30.72
CA SER A 176 3.62 9.38 29.33
C SER A 176 3.14 10.80 29.03
N GLY A 177 2.24 11.35 29.85
CA GLY A 177 1.58 12.61 29.55
C GLY A 177 0.57 12.49 28.39
N SER A 178 0.00 11.30 28.21
CA SER A 178 -1.00 11.00 27.17
C SER A 178 -0.49 11.18 25.73
N ARG A 179 0.77 10.82 25.49
CA ARG A 179 1.42 10.87 24.18
C ARG A 179 2.67 10.01 24.12
N THR A 180 3.16 9.72 22.91
CA THR A 180 4.51 9.18 22.71
C THR A 180 5.58 10.19 23.12
N GLN A 181 6.72 9.66 23.54
CA GLN A 181 7.90 10.40 23.97
C GLN A 181 9.11 10.00 23.14
N PRO A 182 10.13 10.88 22.99
CA PRO A 182 11.31 10.53 22.23
C PRO A 182 11.95 9.24 22.76
N VAL A 183 12.35 8.37 21.82
CA VAL A 183 12.92 7.06 22.15
C VAL A 183 14.19 7.19 23.00
N GLY A 184 14.48 6.18 23.80
CA GLY A 184 15.73 6.10 24.55
C GLY A 184 15.83 6.99 25.80
N GLN A 185 14.72 7.60 26.25
CA GLN A 185 14.73 8.48 27.43
C GLN A 185 14.64 7.72 28.78
N LYS A 186 14.29 6.44 28.76
CA LYS A 186 14.19 5.58 29.95
C LYS A 186 15.41 4.66 30.08
N LYS A 187 15.49 3.89 31.16
CA LYS A 187 16.59 2.93 31.36
C LYS A 187 16.42 1.74 30.40
N PRO A 188 17.48 1.35 29.67
CA PRO A 188 17.42 0.17 28.82
C PRO A 188 17.37 -1.12 29.65
N ASN A 189 17.02 -2.23 29.01
CA ASN A 189 17.19 -3.55 29.61
C ASN A 189 18.68 -3.97 29.68
N ARG A 190 18.95 -5.17 30.21
CA ARG A 190 20.32 -5.70 30.40
C ARG A 190 21.14 -5.79 29.10
N TRP A 191 20.50 -5.89 27.95
CA TRP A 191 21.16 -5.94 26.65
C TRP A 191 21.31 -4.57 25.98
N GLY A 192 20.81 -3.50 26.60
CA GLY A 192 20.95 -2.15 26.08
C GLY A 192 19.86 -1.73 25.09
N LEU A 193 18.78 -2.51 24.99
CA LEU A 193 17.56 -2.16 24.24
C LEU A 193 16.69 -1.22 25.07
N PHE A 194 16.20 -0.17 24.44
CA PHE A 194 15.28 0.80 25.05
C PHE A 194 13.83 0.52 24.68
N ASP A 195 12.93 1.08 25.48
CA ASP A 195 11.50 1.16 25.20
C ASP A 195 10.79 -0.21 25.07
N MET A 196 11.45 -1.31 25.43
CA MET A 196 10.91 -2.69 25.38
C MET A 196 9.64 -2.94 26.22
N HIS A 197 9.19 -1.96 27.01
CA HIS A 197 8.07 -2.07 27.94
C HIS A 197 7.04 -0.95 27.78
N GLY A 198 7.20 -0.02 26.83
CA GLY A 198 6.35 1.18 26.73
C GLY A 198 6.79 2.11 25.61
N ASN A 199 6.11 3.24 25.48
CA ASN A 199 6.15 4.19 24.37
C ASN A 199 5.23 3.77 23.22
N VAL A 200 5.59 2.76 22.44
CA VAL A 200 4.66 2.08 21.53
C VAL A 200 4.73 0.56 21.72
N ALA A 201 3.59 -0.09 21.55
CA ALA A 201 3.57 -1.53 21.34
C ALA A 201 4.09 -1.83 19.93
N GLU A 202 4.65 -3.00 19.70
CA GLU A 202 5.43 -3.27 18.49
C GLU A 202 4.88 -4.42 17.66
N TRP A 203 4.78 -4.17 16.35
CA TRP A 203 4.49 -5.21 15.36
C TRP A 203 5.55 -6.31 15.38
N CYS A 204 5.09 -7.55 15.39
CA CYS A 204 5.89 -8.74 15.12
C CYS A 204 5.50 -9.35 13.77
N ASN A 205 6.40 -10.15 13.19
CA ASN A 205 6.16 -10.82 11.92
C ASN A 205 4.98 -11.82 11.99
N ASP A 206 4.78 -12.45 13.14
CA ASP A 206 3.91 -13.60 13.33
C ASP A 206 2.44 -13.29 13.05
N TRP A 207 1.75 -14.23 12.41
CA TRP A 207 0.29 -14.29 12.48
C TRP A 207 -0.15 -14.60 13.91
N TYR A 208 -1.22 -13.97 14.38
CA TYR A 208 -1.73 -14.23 15.72
C TYR A 208 -2.59 -15.49 15.75
N ARG A 209 -2.34 -16.32 16.76
CA ARG A 209 -3.21 -17.41 17.18
C ARG A 209 -3.13 -17.55 18.71
N ALA A 210 -4.29 -17.58 19.36
CA ALA A 210 -4.40 -17.59 20.81
C ALA A 210 -3.74 -18.82 21.48
N ASP A 211 -3.83 -20.00 20.86
CA ASP A 211 -3.29 -21.26 21.39
C ASP A 211 -1.94 -21.69 20.77
N TYR A 212 -1.24 -20.78 20.06
CA TYR A 212 0.02 -21.11 19.36
C TYR A 212 1.12 -21.69 20.26
N TYR A 213 1.16 -21.32 21.53
CA TYR A 213 2.21 -21.78 22.43
C TYR A 213 2.09 -23.29 22.73
N ALA A 214 0.92 -23.90 22.52
CA ALA A 214 0.72 -25.33 22.78
C ALA A 214 1.46 -26.25 21.78
N ASP A 215 1.74 -25.78 20.56
CA ASP A 215 2.14 -26.62 19.43
C ASP A 215 3.15 -25.97 18.47
N GLY A 216 3.58 -24.72 18.70
CA GLY A 216 4.70 -24.10 17.96
C GLY A 216 6.01 -24.91 18.06
N PRO A 217 7.02 -24.62 17.22
CA PRO A 217 8.33 -25.29 17.30
C PRO A 217 9.19 -24.74 18.44
N ASP A 218 10.11 -25.56 18.97
CA ASP A 218 11.01 -25.17 20.06
C ASP A 218 12.22 -24.34 19.61
N ARG A 219 12.45 -24.20 18.29
CA ARG A 219 13.59 -23.46 17.73
C ARG A 219 13.07 -22.42 16.75
N ASN A 220 13.42 -21.15 16.99
CA ASN A 220 13.06 -20.00 16.16
C ASN A 220 11.59 -20.04 15.70
N PRO A 221 10.62 -19.94 16.63
CA PRO A 221 9.21 -19.88 16.26
C PRO A 221 8.95 -18.65 15.38
N MET A 222 8.13 -18.85 14.34
CA MET A 222 7.77 -17.82 13.35
C MET A 222 6.25 -17.57 13.29
N GLY A 223 5.50 -18.16 14.23
CA GLY A 223 4.05 -18.10 14.26
C GLY A 223 3.37 -19.17 13.39
N PRO A 224 2.04 -19.14 13.28
CA PRO A 224 1.26 -19.87 12.28
C PRO A 224 1.62 -19.42 10.85
N ALA A 225 1.40 -20.29 9.87
CA ALA A 225 1.65 -19.97 8.46
C ALA A 225 0.65 -18.94 7.88
N THR A 226 -0.56 -18.89 8.42
CA THR A 226 -1.63 -17.97 7.98
C THR A 226 -2.41 -17.43 9.18
N GLY A 227 -3.07 -16.29 9.01
CA GLY A 227 -3.90 -15.67 10.03
C GLY A 227 -4.67 -14.47 9.49
N THR A 228 -5.45 -13.83 10.36
CA THR A 228 -6.24 -12.62 10.05
C THR A 228 -5.71 -11.38 10.76
N GLU A 229 -4.90 -11.57 11.81
CA GLU A 229 -4.33 -10.52 12.66
C GLU A 229 -2.85 -10.81 12.87
N ARG A 230 -2.04 -9.77 13.06
CA ARG A 230 -0.61 -9.90 13.36
C ARG A 230 -0.37 -9.69 14.85
N VAL A 231 0.69 -10.31 15.36
CA VAL A 231 1.05 -10.20 16.76
C VAL A 231 1.60 -8.80 17.07
N ILE A 232 1.16 -8.26 18.20
CA ILE A 232 1.71 -7.06 18.84
C ILE A 232 2.31 -7.44 20.18
N ARG A 233 3.47 -6.85 20.48
CA ARG A 233 4.19 -7.08 21.74
C ARG A 233 4.49 -5.79 22.49
N GLY A 234 4.63 -5.93 23.80
CA GLY A 234 4.94 -4.80 24.69
C GLY A 234 3.74 -3.90 24.97
N GLY A 235 4.01 -2.85 25.74
CA GLY A 235 3.01 -1.84 26.08
C GLY A 235 3.30 -0.52 25.35
N ALA A 236 2.34 0.38 25.39
CA ALA A 236 2.41 1.70 24.77
C ALA A 236 2.20 2.84 25.78
N TRP A 237 2.30 4.08 25.33
CA TRP A 237 2.11 5.29 26.13
C TRP A 237 0.74 5.36 26.84
N ASN A 238 -0.29 4.67 26.33
CA ASN A 238 -1.64 4.58 26.90
C ASN A 238 -1.90 3.27 27.66
N SER A 239 -0.90 2.39 27.75
CA SER A 239 -1.04 1.06 28.35
C SER A 239 -0.97 1.10 29.88
N SER A 240 -1.70 0.17 30.50
CA SER A 240 -1.55 -0.14 31.92
C SER A 240 -0.22 -0.84 32.19
N ALA A 241 0.25 -0.83 33.44
CA ALA A 241 1.45 -1.58 33.82
C ALA A 241 1.34 -3.08 33.50
N GLU A 242 0.14 -3.67 33.61
CA GLU A 242 -0.09 -5.09 33.29
C GLU A 242 0.13 -5.41 31.80
N SER A 243 -0.15 -4.46 30.92
CA SER A 243 0.08 -4.58 29.48
C SER A 243 1.55 -4.32 29.08
N CYS A 244 2.37 -3.83 30.01
CA CYS A 244 3.79 -3.56 29.78
C CYS A 244 4.71 -4.76 30.13
N ARG A 245 4.16 -5.93 30.46
CA ARG A 245 4.93 -7.12 30.84
C ARG A 245 5.69 -7.71 29.64
N SER A 246 6.81 -8.38 29.89
CA SER A 246 7.61 -9.04 28.85
C SER A 246 6.85 -10.09 28.05
N SER A 247 5.90 -10.79 28.70
CA SER A 247 5.10 -11.84 28.07
C SER A 247 3.78 -11.33 27.49
N TYR A 248 3.42 -10.05 27.70
CA TYR A 248 2.18 -9.50 27.17
C TYR A 248 2.17 -9.63 25.64
N ARG A 249 1.04 -10.07 25.11
CA ARG A 249 0.79 -10.17 23.67
C ARG A 249 -0.61 -9.65 23.39
N ALA A 250 -0.76 -9.06 22.22
CA ALA A 250 -2.02 -8.64 21.67
C ALA A 250 -2.00 -8.92 20.17
N SER A 251 -3.08 -8.58 19.50
CA SER A 251 -3.19 -8.68 18.05
C SER A 251 -4.01 -7.54 17.50
N ASP A 252 -3.75 -7.22 16.24
CA ASP A 252 -4.49 -6.22 15.48
C ASP A 252 -4.48 -6.67 14.00
N PRO A 253 -5.57 -6.45 13.25
CA PRO A 253 -5.61 -6.71 11.82
C PRO A 253 -4.38 -6.21 11.06
N SER A 254 -3.87 -7.00 10.12
CA SER A 254 -2.71 -6.64 9.30
C SER A 254 -3.00 -5.56 8.24
N LEU A 255 -4.22 -5.03 8.18
CA LEU A 255 -4.78 -4.34 7.03
C LEU A 255 -4.23 -2.92 6.83
N ASP A 256 -4.14 -2.51 5.56
CA ASP A 256 -3.71 -1.21 5.01
C ASP A 256 -4.62 -0.02 5.38
N ASP A 257 -5.36 -0.11 6.48
CA ASP A 257 -6.30 0.92 6.93
C ASP A 257 -5.59 1.95 7.82
N THR A 258 -4.94 2.93 7.19
CA THR A 258 -4.33 4.06 7.89
C THR A 258 -5.36 4.98 8.57
N CYS A 259 -6.66 4.80 8.33
CA CYS A 259 -7.70 5.62 8.95
C CYS A 259 -8.09 5.13 10.36
N LEU A 260 -7.70 3.92 10.74
CA LEU A 260 -7.92 3.33 12.06
C LEU A 260 -6.62 3.03 12.82
N SER A 261 -5.47 3.45 12.28
CA SER A 261 -4.18 3.10 12.88
C SER A 261 -4.07 3.68 14.30
N ASN A 262 -3.73 2.80 15.22
CA ASN A 262 -3.63 3.10 16.63
C ASN A 262 -2.34 3.89 16.85
N ASP A 263 -2.45 5.08 17.47
CA ASP A 263 -1.29 5.91 17.83
C ASP A 263 -0.44 5.32 18.97
N ALA A 264 -0.70 4.06 19.31
CA ALA A 264 -0.01 3.25 20.29
C ALA A 264 0.86 2.14 19.66
N ILE A 265 0.84 1.93 18.34
CA ILE A 265 1.57 0.83 17.69
C ILE A 265 2.66 1.39 16.76
N GLY A 266 3.88 0.89 16.92
CA GLY A 266 5.01 1.10 16.03
C GLY A 266 5.78 -0.20 15.81
N PHE A 267 7.09 -0.12 15.56
CA PHE A 267 7.92 -1.30 15.34
C PHE A 267 9.42 -1.00 15.46
N ARG A 268 10.22 -2.07 15.44
CA ARG A 268 11.67 -2.03 15.29
C ARG A 268 12.14 -3.13 14.33
N CYS A 269 13.28 -2.95 13.67
CA CYS A 269 13.78 -3.97 12.74
C CYS A 269 14.74 -4.95 13.42
N VAL A 270 14.78 -6.17 12.89
CA VAL A 270 15.82 -7.16 13.14
C VAL A 270 16.46 -7.64 11.84
N ARG A 271 17.64 -8.27 11.93
CA ARG A 271 18.24 -9.02 10.82
C ARG A 271 19.13 -10.13 11.32
N ASN A 272 19.40 -11.11 10.46
CA ASN A 272 20.27 -12.24 10.80
C ASN A 272 21.69 -11.78 11.17
N ALA A 273 22.25 -12.37 12.22
CA ALA A 273 23.67 -12.20 12.54
C ALA A 273 24.51 -13.16 11.68
N PRO A 274 25.65 -12.74 11.10
CA PRO A 274 26.54 -13.64 10.39
C PRO A 274 26.97 -14.78 11.32
N SER A 275 26.69 -16.03 10.94
CA SER A 275 27.17 -17.16 11.74
C SER A 275 28.70 -17.16 11.73
N LEU A 276 29.34 -17.31 12.89
CA LEU A 276 30.81 -17.39 13.03
C LEU A 276 31.45 -18.60 12.31
N ALA A 277 30.65 -19.46 11.66
CA ALA A 277 31.13 -20.51 10.78
C ALA A 277 31.06 -20.04 9.32
N LEU A 278 32.23 -19.92 8.67
CA LEU A 278 32.51 -19.72 7.23
C LEU A 278 33.39 -18.49 6.89
N ALA A 279 34.33 -18.11 7.76
CA ALA A 279 35.56 -17.45 7.31
C ALA A 279 36.52 -18.52 6.74
N GLY A 280 36.34 -18.90 5.47
CA GLY A 280 37.10 -20.01 4.87
C GLY A 280 37.03 -20.13 3.35
N GLY A 281 37.42 -19.08 2.62
CA GLY A 281 38.12 -19.14 1.32
C GLY A 281 37.47 -19.80 0.09
N SER A 282 37.40 -19.04 -1.01
CA SER A 282 38.32 -19.19 -2.18
C SER A 282 37.67 -19.21 -3.58
N LEU A 283 38.13 -18.23 -4.37
CA LEU A 283 38.50 -18.24 -5.80
C LEU A 283 37.44 -18.15 -6.92
N LYS A 284 37.61 -17.03 -7.64
CA LYS A 284 37.19 -16.71 -9.00
C LYS A 284 37.58 -17.80 -10.02
N SER A 285 36.75 -17.96 -11.05
CA SER A 285 37.23 -18.34 -12.38
C SER A 285 36.60 -17.45 -13.46
N THR A 286 37.49 -16.82 -14.22
CA THR A 286 37.26 -16.12 -15.47
C THR A 286 37.28 -17.11 -16.64
N GLY A 287 36.43 -16.92 -17.64
CA GLY A 287 36.52 -17.60 -18.93
C GLY A 287 36.08 -16.70 -20.08
N LEU A 288 37.06 -16.25 -20.86
CA LEU A 288 36.95 -15.52 -22.13
C LEU A 288 36.47 -16.43 -23.27
N GLY A 289 35.88 -15.84 -24.31
CA GLY A 289 35.62 -16.51 -25.59
C GLY A 289 35.10 -15.53 -26.66
N ASP A 290 35.96 -15.23 -27.63
CA ASP A 290 35.88 -14.14 -28.63
C ASP A 290 34.83 -14.29 -29.75
N GLY A 291 34.41 -13.14 -30.29
CA GLY A 291 34.68 -12.83 -31.71
C GLY A 291 33.53 -12.88 -32.73
N PRO A 292 33.61 -12.10 -33.83
CA PRO A 292 32.54 -11.19 -34.25
C PRO A 292 31.97 -11.48 -35.65
N HIS A 293 30.83 -10.89 -36.01
CA HIS A 293 30.55 -10.53 -37.41
C HIS A 293 29.69 -9.27 -37.53
N GLU A 294 30.14 -8.44 -38.46
CA GLU A 294 29.79 -7.05 -38.74
C GLU A 294 28.83 -6.95 -39.95
N GLN A 295 28.21 -5.77 -40.11
CA GLN A 295 27.61 -5.20 -41.33
C GLN A 295 26.13 -5.57 -41.63
N ALA A 296 25.22 -4.68 -42.06
CA ALA A 296 25.27 -3.26 -42.44
C ALA A 296 23.85 -2.65 -42.42
N VAL A 297 23.80 -1.32 -42.29
CA VAL A 297 22.62 -0.44 -42.42
C VAL A 297 22.33 -0.17 -43.91
N PRO A 298 21.06 0.07 -44.31
CA PRO A 298 20.77 1.32 -45.00
C PRO A 298 19.41 1.96 -44.63
N LYS A 299 19.41 3.30 -44.47
CA LYS A 299 18.28 4.23 -44.64
C LYS A 299 18.67 5.19 -45.80
N PRO A 300 17.82 6.11 -46.29
CA PRO A 300 16.37 6.11 -46.55
C PRO A 300 16.06 6.59 -47.99
N ARG A 301 14.80 6.62 -48.44
CA ARG A 301 14.36 7.49 -49.56
C ARG A 301 12.95 8.07 -49.33
N LEU A 302 12.86 9.40 -49.35
CA LEU A 302 11.64 10.19 -49.45
C LEU A 302 11.10 10.22 -50.89
N ARG A 303 9.77 10.40 -51.04
CA ARG A 303 9.13 11.36 -51.96
C ARG A 303 7.63 11.54 -51.61
N SER A 304 7.24 12.80 -51.43
CA SER A 304 5.86 13.34 -51.33
C SER A 304 5.32 13.72 -52.73
N PRO A 305 4.22 14.50 -52.86
CA PRO A 305 2.84 14.39 -52.35
C PRO A 305 1.84 14.32 -53.55
N VAL A 306 0.51 14.46 -53.34
CA VAL A 306 -0.39 15.35 -54.13
C VAL A 306 -1.90 15.06 -53.91
N ASN A 307 -2.57 16.17 -53.55
CA ASN A 307 -3.93 16.67 -53.81
C ASN A 307 -5.23 16.10 -53.22
N ALA A 308 -5.95 17.08 -52.68
CA ALA A 308 -7.35 17.17 -52.30
C ALA A 308 -8.30 17.22 -53.51
N ALA A 309 -9.55 16.81 -53.27
CA ALA A 309 -10.72 17.33 -53.96
C ALA A 309 -11.94 17.30 -53.02
N SER A 310 -12.57 18.45 -52.90
CA SER A 310 -13.84 18.73 -52.22
C SER A 310 -15.03 18.19 -53.02
N ALA A 311 -16.02 17.62 -52.34
CA ALA A 311 -17.38 17.50 -52.87
C ALA A 311 -18.40 17.74 -51.73
N SER A 312 -19.21 18.77 -51.90
CA SER A 312 -20.38 19.12 -51.09
C SER A 312 -21.55 18.17 -51.36
N ILE A 313 -22.28 17.74 -50.32
CA ILE A 313 -23.51 16.93 -50.43
C ILE A 313 -24.63 17.56 -49.55
N PRO A 314 -25.90 17.43 -49.96
CA PRO A 314 -27.02 18.27 -49.51
C PRO A 314 -27.53 17.99 -48.10
N THR A 315 -28.11 19.04 -47.53
CA THR A 315 -28.96 19.06 -46.33
C THR A 315 -30.25 18.26 -46.56
N ASP A 316 -30.34 17.08 -45.94
CA ASP A 316 -31.37 16.67 -44.96
C ASP A 316 -31.17 15.17 -44.68
N ILE A 317 -30.49 14.83 -43.58
CA ILE A 317 -30.20 13.44 -43.19
C ILE A 317 -30.59 13.31 -41.72
N ALA A 318 -31.47 12.35 -41.40
CA ALA A 318 -31.68 11.87 -40.04
C ALA A 318 -30.32 11.67 -39.37
N ARG A 319 -30.13 12.25 -38.17
CA ARG A 319 -28.84 12.15 -37.47
C ARG A 319 -28.39 10.68 -37.44
N PRO A 320 -27.21 10.31 -37.98
CA PRO A 320 -26.70 8.97 -37.84
C PRO A 320 -26.64 8.62 -36.35
N GLN A 321 -26.96 7.36 -35.99
CA GLN A 321 -26.73 6.86 -34.64
C GLN A 321 -25.28 7.19 -34.25
N SER A 322 -25.11 8.12 -33.31
CA SER A 322 -23.80 8.59 -32.90
C SER A 322 -23.05 7.44 -32.23
N ARG A 323 -21.90 7.06 -32.79
CA ARG A 323 -21.07 5.95 -32.33
C ARG A 323 -20.45 6.25 -30.95
N THR A 324 -19.96 5.23 -30.27
CA THR A 324 -19.19 5.37 -29.02
C THR A 324 -17.79 5.91 -29.32
N GLY A 325 -17.40 6.96 -28.61
CA GLY A 325 -16.06 7.53 -28.66
C GLY A 325 -15.04 6.69 -27.91
N PHE A 326 -13.78 6.72 -28.34
CA PHE A 326 -12.66 6.03 -27.70
C PHE A 326 -11.47 6.97 -27.56
N VAL A 327 -11.05 7.23 -26.32
CA VAL A 327 -9.86 8.03 -26.02
C VAL A 327 -8.70 7.11 -25.70
N TYR A 328 -7.59 7.31 -26.39
CA TYR A 328 -6.32 6.64 -26.15
C TYR A 328 -5.17 7.52 -26.67
N ASP A 329 -4.04 7.55 -25.95
CA ASP A 329 -2.80 8.17 -26.41
C ASP A 329 -1.60 7.29 -26.08
N PRO A 330 -0.63 7.09 -27.00
CA PRO A 330 0.59 6.36 -26.71
C PRO A 330 1.40 6.92 -25.53
N LEU A 331 1.28 8.20 -25.18
CA LEU A 331 1.95 8.81 -24.04
C LEU A 331 1.55 8.15 -22.70
N TYR A 332 0.36 7.57 -22.62
CA TYR A 332 -0.10 6.81 -21.45
C TYR A 332 0.82 5.61 -21.14
N LEU A 333 1.52 5.07 -22.14
CA LEU A 333 2.47 3.97 -21.97
C LEU A 333 3.81 4.44 -21.38
N GLU A 334 4.09 5.75 -21.39
CA GLU A 334 5.34 6.32 -20.88
C GLU A 334 5.32 6.59 -19.38
N HIS A 335 4.16 6.54 -18.74
CA HIS A 335 4.06 6.41 -17.28
C HIS A 335 4.64 5.05 -16.86
N LYS A 336 5.87 5.00 -16.36
CA LYS A 336 6.54 3.74 -16.00
C LYS A 336 6.54 3.60 -14.49
N THR A 337 5.88 2.56 -14.01
CA THR A 337 5.71 2.25 -12.58
C THR A 337 6.76 1.25 -12.06
N GLY A 338 7.61 0.75 -12.96
CA GLY A 338 8.67 -0.21 -12.66
C GLY A 338 8.34 -1.64 -13.11
N PRO A 339 9.33 -2.52 -13.21
CA PRO A 339 9.12 -3.90 -13.64
C PRO A 339 8.20 -4.66 -12.67
N GLY A 340 7.21 -5.37 -13.20
CA GLY A 340 6.33 -6.23 -12.40
C GLY A 340 5.26 -5.51 -11.59
N HIS A 341 5.20 -4.18 -11.63
CA HIS A 341 4.15 -3.42 -10.95
C HIS A 341 2.77 -3.71 -11.57
N PRO A 342 1.69 -3.91 -10.78
CA PRO A 342 0.37 -4.26 -11.30
C PRO A 342 -0.25 -3.16 -12.17
N GLU A 343 -0.09 -1.88 -11.79
CA GLU A 343 -0.46 -0.74 -12.63
C GLU A 343 0.60 -0.56 -13.73
N ALA A 344 0.51 -1.32 -14.82
CA ALA A 344 1.52 -1.38 -15.88
C ALA A 344 1.00 -0.88 -17.24
N PRO A 345 1.86 -0.35 -18.14
CA PRO A 345 1.50 0.00 -19.52
C PRO A 345 0.82 -1.14 -20.30
N GLU A 346 1.19 -2.39 -19.97
CA GLU A 346 0.69 -3.61 -20.61
C GLU A 346 -0.83 -3.72 -20.52
N ARG A 347 -1.45 -3.16 -19.46
CA ARG A 347 -2.90 -3.06 -19.28
C ARG A 347 -3.57 -2.40 -20.49
N LEU A 348 -3.06 -1.24 -20.92
CA LEU A 348 -3.60 -0.52 -22.07
C LEU A 348 -3.32 -1.24 -23.39
N THR A 349 -2.13 -1.82 -23.55
CA THR A 349 -1.81 -2.56 -24.78
C THR A 349 -2.69 -3.81 -24.95
N ALA A 350 -3.05 -4.47 -23.84
CA ALA A 350 -3.97 -5.61 -23.86
C ALA A 350 -5.39 -5.19 -24.24
N ILE A 351 -5.87 -4.07 -23.71
CA ILE A 351 -7.17 -3.48 -24.10
C ILE A 351 -7.20 -3.18 -25.60
N VAL A 352 -6.24 -2.40 -26.09
CA VAL A 352 -6.19 -1.99 -27.50
C VAL A 352 -6.08 -3.21 -28.42
N GLY A 353 -5.14 -4.12 -28.13
CA GLY A 353 -4.94 -5.33 -28.92
C GLY A 353 -6.18 -6.23 -28.97
N ARG A 354 -6.96 -6.28 -27.89
CA ARG A 354 -8.23 -7.03 -27.87
C ARG A 354 -9.34 -6.35 -28.66
N LEU A 355 -9.49 -5.03 -28.54
CA LEU A 355 -10.48 -4.29 -29.33
C LEU A 355 -10.17 -4.39 -30.83
N GLU A 356 -8.90 -4.37 -31.22
CA GLU A 356 -8.45 -4.61 -32.60
C GLU A 356 -8.75 -6.05 -33.04
N ALA A 357 -8.38 -7.06 -32.24
CA ALA A 357 -8.56 -8.47 -32.57
C ALA A 357 -10.04 -8.88 -32.73
N THR A 358 -10.94 -8.18 -32.05
CA THR A 358 -12.40 -8.42 -32.10
C THR A 358 -13.13 -7.56 -33.13
N GLY A 359 -12.42 -6.67 -33.84
CA GLY A 359 -12.98 -5.74 -34.81
C GLY A 359 -13.71 -4.53 -34.21
N LEU A 360 -13.82 -4.46 -32.87
CA LEU A 360 -14.51 -3.36 -32.19
C LEU A 360 -13.81 -2.02 -32.37
N ALA A 361 -12.48 -1.99 -32.50
CA ALA A 361 -11.74 -0.76 -32.72
C ALA A 361 -12.24 0.00 -33.97
N ASP A 362 -12.63 -0.72 -35.02
CA ASP A 362 -13.17 -0.14 -36.27
C ASP A 362 -14.60 0.41 -36.12
N GLU A 363 -15.30 0.04 -35.04
CA GLU A 363 -16.66 0.49 -34.69
C GLU A 363 -16.66 1.65 -33.68
N LEU A 364 -15.52 1.97 -33.08
CA LEU A 364 -15.35 3.12 -32.20
C LEU A 364 -14.94 4.38 -32.97
N THR A 365 -15.26 5.55 -32.42
CA THR A 365 -14.82 6.84 -32.98
C THR A 365 -13.60 7.32 -32.19
N PRO A 366 -12.40 7.39 -32.79
CA PRO A 366 -11.22 7.83 -32.07
C PRO A 366 -11.33 9.30 -31.69
N LEU A 367 -11.14 9.59 -30.41
CA LEU A 367 -11.12 10.93 -29.85
C LEU A 367 -9.69 11.27 -29.42
N LYS A 368 -9.11 12.26 -30.07
CA LYS A 368 -7.72 12.64 -29.82
C LYS A 368 -7.63 13.50 -28.55
N PRO A 369 -6.90 13.06 -27.50
CA PRO A 369 -6.69 13.87 -26.31
C PRO A 369 -5.70 15.02 -26.58
N ALA A 370 -5.75 16.01 -25.70
CA ALA A 370 -4.74 17.05 -25.57
C ALA A 370 -4.42 17.23 -24.07
N PRO A 371 -3.23 17.71 -23.69
CA PRO A 371 -2.90 17.97 -22.29
C PRO A 371 -3.93 18.89 -21.63
N ALA A 372 -4.46 18.53 -20.46
CA ALA A 372 -5.35 19.38 -19.69
C ALA A 372 -4.63 20.70 -19.33
N PRO A 373 -5.23 21.87 -19.63
CA PRO A 373 -4.73 23.13 -19.11
C PRO A 373 -4.73 23.13 -17.58
N ALA A 374 -3.71 23.73 -16.96
CA ALA A 374 -3.54 23.72 -15.51
C ALA A 374 -4.78 24.26 -14.76
N GLU A 375 -5.46 25.26 -15.31
CA GLU A 375 -6.68 25.85 -14.73
C GLU A 375 -7.78 24.80 -14.47
N TRP A 376 -7.84 23.73 -15.27
CA TRP A 376 -8.83 22.65 -15.09
C TRP A 376 -8.40 21.67 -14.02
N ILE A 377 -7.11 21.35 -13.95
CA ILE A 377 -6.55 20.50 -12.87
C ILE A 377 -6.70 21.23 -11.52
N GLU A 378 -6.52 22.56 -11.50
CA GLU A 378 -6.67 23.41 -10.32
C GLU A 378 -8.10 23.50 -9.78
N THR A 379 -9.10 23.04 -10.52
CA THR A 379 -10.49 22.97 -10.01
C THR A 379 -10.68 21.87 -8.96
N VAL A 380 -9.76 20.90 -8.89
CA VAL A 380 -9.79 19.77 -7.96
C VAL A 380 -8.56 19.74 -7.07
N HIS A 381 -7.39 19.97 -7.67
CA HIS A 381 -6.09 19.86 -7.01
C HIS A 381 -5.51 21.23 -6.69
N SER A 382 -4.72 21.36 -5.62
CA SER A 382 -4.05 22.64 -5.37
C SER A 382 -2.90 22.87 -6.35
N SER A 383 -2.65 24.13 -6.69
CA SER A 383 -1.48 24.51 -7.51
C SER A 383 -0.15 24.05 -6.89
N LYS A 384 -0.06 23.96 -5.55
CA LYS A 384 1.14 23.47 -4.86
C LYS A 384 1.36 21.99 -5.11
N TYR A 385 0.28 21.20 -5.06
CA TYR A 385 0.35 19.77 -5.35
C TYR A 385 0.71 19.51 -6.82
N ILE A 386 0.07 20.22 -7.75
CA ILE A 386 0.36 20.12 -9.19
C ILE A 386 1.86 20.40 -9.46
N GLU A 387 2.40 21.47 -8.88
CA GLU A 387 3.81 21.81 -9.02
C GLU A 387 4.73 20.76 -8.37
N ARG A 388 4.35 20.21 -7.22
CA ARG A 388 5.10 19.13 -6.56
C ARG A 388 5.14 17.86 -7.43
N ALA A 389 3.99 17.44 -7.98
CA ALA A 389 3.89 16.30 -8.88
C ALA A 389 4.75 16.50 -10.14
N ARG A 390 4.72 17.71 -10.71
CA ARG A 390 5.58 18.09 -11.85
C ARG A 390 7.06 17.97 -11.49
N ALA A 391 7.47 18.61 -10.39
CA ALA A 391 8.85 18.64 -9.95
C ALA A 391 9.40 17.24 -9.65
N ALA A 392 8.63 16.38 -8.96
CA ALA A 392 9.04 15.01 -8.63
C ALA A 392 9.25 14.14 -9.89
N CYS A 393 8.39 14.29 -10.89
CA CYS A 393 8.59 13.62 -12.17
C CYS A 393 9.84 14.18 -12.90
N GLU A 394 10.02 15.50 -12.90
CA GLU A 394 11.16 16.17 -13.55
C GLU A 394 12.50 15.84 -12.88
N SER A 395 12.57 15.68 -11.55
CA SER A 395 13.76 15.20 -10.85
C SER A 395 14.02 13.71 -11.13
N GLY A 396 12.96 12.94 -11.40
CA GLY A 396 13.02 11.51 -11.63
C GLY A 396 12.96 10.72 -10.33
N ASP A 397 12.19 11.24 -9.37
CA ASP A 397 11.87 10.55 -8.12
C ASP A 397 11.16 9.22 -8.44
N ARG A 398 11.25 8.26 -7.52
CA ARG A 398 10.68 6.93 -7.73
C ARG A 398 9.18 6.88 -7.39
N TYR A 399 8.74 7.71 -6.45
CA TYR A 399 7.38 7.72 -5.91
C TYR A 399 6.89 9.16 -5.74
N LEU A 400 5.57 9.36 -5.75
CA LEU A 400 4.94 10.65 -5.48
C LEU A 400 4.05 10.55 -4.24
N ASP A 401 4.41 11.26 -3.16
CA ASP A 401 3.67 11.36 -1.89
C ASP A 401 3.39 10.04 -1.13
N SER A 402 3.46 8.88 -1.77
CA SER A 402 3.17 7.56 -1.22
C SER A 402 3.83 6.48 -2.07
N MET A 403 4.23 5.36 -1.47
CA MET A 403 4.92 4.26 -2.17
C MET A 403 4.03 3.56 -3.19
N ASP A 404 2.72 3.59 -2.96
CA ASP A 404 1.72 3.09 -3.89
C ASP A 404 1.50 4.03 -5.08
N VAL A 405 2.31 5.08 -5.27
CA VAL A 405 2.29 5.92 -6.49
C VAL A 405 3.69 5.98 -7.11
N PRO A 406 4.16 4.89 -7.71
CA PRO A 406 5.41 4.91 -8.45
C PRO A 406 5.31 5.84 -9.67
N ILE A 407 6.34 6.64 -9.89
CA ILE A 407 6.40 7.60 -10.99
C ILE A 407 7.67 7.44 -11.83
N SER A 408 7.61 7.98 -13.04
CA SER A 408 8.70 8.15 -13.98
C SER A 408 8.74 9.60 -14.45
N ARG A 409 9.79 9.94 -15.21
CA ARG A 409 9.93 11.27 -15.81
C ARG A 409 8.74 11.71 -16.68
N GLN A 410 7.97 10.75 -17.21
CA GLN A 410 6.82 11.05 -18.06
C GLN A 410 5.47 10.90 -17.35
N SER A 411 5.44 10.53 -16.07
CA SER A 411 4.20 10.38 -15.31
C SER A 411 3.37 11.65 -15.29
N TYR A 412 3.97 12.82 -15.02
CA TYR A 412 3.24 14.09 -15.02
C TYR A 412 2.60 14.38 -16.39
N ASN A 413 3.37 14.22 -17.48
CA ASN A 413 2.88 14.46 -18.83
C ASN A 413 1.74 13.48 -19.20
N ALA A 414 1.87 12.22 -18.81
CA ALA A 414 0.82 11.22 -19.00
C ALA A 414 -0.44 11.55 -18.18
N ALA A 415 -0.30 11.96 -16.92
CA ALA A 415 -1.42 12.34 -16.04
C ALA A 415 -2.19 13.57 -16.56
N VAL A 416 -1.47 14.60 -17.03
CA VAL A 416 -2.09 15.76 -17.66
C VAL A 416 -2.81 15.38 -18.96
N MET A 417 -2.25 14.45 -19.74
CA MET A 417 -2.90 13.93 -20.95
C MET A 417 -4.14 13.09 -20.61
N ALA A 418 -4.11 12.29 -19.54
CA ALA A 418 -5.24 11.48 -19.09
C ALA A 418 -6.45 12.35 -18.75
N ALA A 419 -6.25 13.37 -17.90
CA ALA A 419 -7.31 14.33 -17.56
C ALA A 419 -7.84 15.06 -18.81
N GLY A 420 -6.94 15.46 -19.72
CA GLY A 420 -7.33 16.16 -20.95
C GLY A 420 -8.01 15.25 -21.98
N GLY A 421 -7.78 13.94 -21.91
CA GLY A 421 -8.54 12.94 -22.66
C GLY A 421 -10.00 12.84 -22.21
N VAL A 422 -10.25 12.89 -20.90
CA VAL A 422 -11.61 12.98 -20.38
C VAL A 422 -12.30 14.27 -20.84
N MET A 423 -11.59 15.41 -20.84
CA MET A 423 -12.13 16.67 -21.36
C MET A 423 -12.47 16.59 -22.86
N ALA A 424 -11.61 15.94 -23.67
CA ALA A 424 -11.88 15.74 -25.10
C ALA A 424 -13.13 14.86 -25.33
N ALA A 425 -13.34 13.84 -24.50
CA ALA A 425 -14.57 13.05 -24.52
C ALA A 425 -15.81 13.88 -24.14
N VAL A 426 -15.70 14.74 -23.12
CA VAL A 426 -16.77 15.68 -22.74
C VAL A 426 -17.15 16.56 -23.92
N ASP A 427 -16.19 17.21 -24.56
CA ASP A 427 -16.46 18.11 -25.67
C ASP A 427 -17.13 17.39 -26.85
N ALA A 428 -16.69 16.16 -27.17
CA ALA A 428 -17.29 15.36 -28.24
C ALA A 428 -18.74 14.92 -27.93
N VAL A 429 -19.02 14.50 -26.69
CA VAL A 429 -20.38 14.16 -26.25
C VAL A 429 -21.28 15.40 -26.25
N MET A 430 -20.78 16.53 -25.76
CA MET A 430 -21.54 17.79 -25.71
C MET A 430 -21.81 18.37 -27.10
N ALA A 431 -20.89 18.18 -28.05
CA ALA A 431 -21.08 18.55 -29.46
C ALA A 431 -22.06 17.61 -30.19
N GLY A 432 -22.31 16.42 -29.65
CA GLY A 432 -23.11 15.38 -30.30
C GLY A 432 -22.35 14.63 -31.40
N ASP A 433 -21.02 14.70 -31.41
CA ASP A 433 -20.17 13.95 -32.33
C ASP A 433 -20.19 12.44 -31.99
N VAL A 434 -20.37 12.11 -30.71
CA VAL A 434 -20.53 10.75 -30.16
C VAL A 434 -21.66 10.73 -29.14
N ALA A 435 -22.31 9.57 -28.95
CA ALA A 435 -23.39 9.43 -27.94
C ALA A 435 -22.81 9.40 -26.51
N ASN A 436 -21.72 8.66 -26.36
CA ASN A 436 -21.02 8.36 -25.13
C ASN A 436 -19.56 8.04 -25.49
N ALA A 437 -18.69 7.88 -24.49
CA ALA A 437 -17.29 7.52 -24.74
C ALA A 437 -16.71 6.62 -23.65
N PHE A 438 -15.72 5.81 -24.03
CA PHE A 438 -14.81 5.12 -23.11
C PHE A 438 -13.42 5.73 -23.22
N CYS A 439 -12.85 6.13 -22.08
CA CYS A 439 -11.54 6.74 -21.98
C CYS A 439 -10.54 5.72 -21.41
N ALA A 440 -9.75 5.10 -22.28
CA ALA A 440 -8.66 4.20 -21.91
C ALA A 440 -7.42 5.00 -21.48
N VAL A 441 -7.57 5.77 -20.41
CA VAL A 441 -6.54 6.66 -19.87
C VAL A 441 -5.64 5.94 -18.87
N ARG A 442 -4.42 6.46 -18.68
CA ARG A 442 -3.48 6.02 -17.64
C ARG A 442 -2.45 7.14 -17.38
N PRO A 443 -2.13 7.48 -16.12
CA PRO A 443 -2.56 6.85 -14.84
C PRO A 443 -4.05 7.00 -14.48
N PRO A 444 -4.57 6.17 -13.54
CA PRO A 444 -5.93 6.30 -12.99
C PRO A 444 -6.07 7.56 -12.10
N GLY A 445 -7.26 7.80 -11.54
CA GLY A 445 -7.56 9.05 -10.83
C GLY A 445 -8.39 8.98 -9.54
N HIS A 446 -9.26 8.00 -9.33
CA HIS A 446 -10.29 8.08 -8.28
C HIS A 446 -9.77 8.15 -6.82
N HIS A 447 -8.50 7.80 -6.56
CA HIS A 447 -7.86 7.93 -5.25
C HIS A 447 -7.14 9.27 -5.03
N ALA A 448 -6.87 10.05 -6.08
CA ALA A 448 -6.09 11.28 -5.96
C ALA A 448 -6.86 12.34 -5.16
N LEU A 449 -6.30 12.72 -4.01
CA LEU A 449 -6.84 13.75 -3.13
C LEU A 449 -6.45 15.14 -3.63
N LYS A 450 -7.07 16.18 -3.07
CA LYS A 450 -6.78 17.59 -3.41
C LYS A 450 -5.29 17.93 -3.38
N ASP A 451 -4.58 17.41 -2.38
CA ASP A 451 -3.20 17.79 -2.06
C ASP A 451 -2.25 16.59 -1.96
N ARG A 452 -2.65 15.40 -2.43
CA ARG A 452 -1.87 14.17 -2.26
C ARG A 452 -2.16 13.12 -3.35
N ALA A 453 -1.12 12.49 -3.86
CA ALA A 453 -1.21 11.28 -4.67
C ALA A 453 -1.30 10.02 -3.79
N THR A 454 -2.22 9.12 -4.10
CA THR A 454 -2.38 7.79 -3.45
C THR A 454 -2.99 6.80 -4.45
N GLY A 455 -2.81 5.50 -4.24
CA GLY A 455 -3.54 4.45 -4.96
C GLY A 455 -3.29 4.46 -6.46
N PHE A 456 -2.02 4.58 -6.85
CA PHE A 456 -1.56 4.78 -8.24
C PHE A 456 -2.06 6.07 -8.92
N CYS A 457 -2.87 6.89 -8.26
CA CYS A 457 -3.54 8.04 -8.87
C CYS A 457 -2.75 9.33 -8.64
N ILE A 458 -2.45 10.04 -9.73
CA ILE A 458 -1.80 11.36 -9.69
C ILE A 458 -2.85 12.47 -9.72
N PHE A 459 -3.75 12.49 -10.71
CA PHE A 459 -4.84 13.46 -10.79
C PHE A 459 -6.17 12.76 -10.92
N ASN A 460 -7.20 13.30 -10.29
CA ASN A 460 -8.54 12.75 -10.33
C ASN A 460 -9.22 13.11 -11.66
N ASN A 461 -9.03 12.25 -12.66
CA ASN A 461 -9.50 12.42 -14.03
C ASN A 461 -11.01 12.69 -14.11
N VAL A 462 -11.81 11.94 -13.35
CA VAL A 462 -13.28 12.06 -13.35
C VAL A 462 -13.73 13.33 -12.64
N ALA A 463 -13.14 13.68 -11.50
CA ALA A 463 -13.46 14.94 -10.81
C ALA A 463 -13.14 16.17 -11.66
N ILE A 464 -12.00 16.17 -12.36
CA ILE A 464 -11.64 17.24 -13.32
C ILE A 464 -12.67 17.29 -14.45
N GLY A 465 -13.06 16.13 -15.00
CA GLY A 465 -14.12 16.02 -16.01
C GLY A 465 -15.47 16.58 -15.54
N ALA A 466 -15.87 16.28 -14.30
CA ALA A 466 -17.11 16.79 -13.70
C ALA A 466 -17.08 18.32 -13.57
N ARG A 467 -15.97 18.88 -13.05
CA ARG A 467 -15.79 20.35 -12.98
C ARG A 467 -15.77 20.99 -14.36
N TYR A 468 -15.15 20.34 -15.35
CA TYR A 468 -15.15 20.81 -16.74
C TYR A 468 -16.56 20.88 -17.32
N VAL A 469 -17.36 19.81 -17.17
CA VAL A 469 -18.78 19.79 -17.59
C VAL A 469 -19.56 20.94 -16.95
N GLN A 470 -19.40 21.15 -15.65
CA GLN A 470 -20.13 22.19 -14.90
C GLN A 470 -19.74 23.60 -15.37
N GLN A 471 -18.45 23.90 -15.43
CA GLN A 471 -17.98 25.27 -15.67
C GLN A 471 -17.94 25.64 -17.16
N ARG A 472 -17.57 24.70 -18.04
CA ARG A 472 -17.43 24.96 -19.49
C ARG A 472 -18.75 24.85 -20.24
N HIS A 473 -19.62 23.93 -19.83
CA HIS A 473 -20.86 23.58 -20.53
C HIS A 473 -22.13 23.91 -19.73
N GLY A 474 -21.99 24.36 -18.46
CA GLY A 474 -23.11 24.86 -17.66
C GLY A 474 -24.09 23.79 -17.16
N LEU A 475 -23.73 22.51 -17.26
CA LEU A 475 -24.55 21.40 -16.74
C LEU A 475 -24.31 21.27 -15.24
N SER A 476 -25.34 21.50 -14.43
CA SER A 476 -25.15 21.75 -13.00
C SER A 476 -25.03 20.46 -12.19
N ARG A 477 -25.81 19.42 -12.50
CA ARG A 477 -25.86 18.17 -11.72
C ARG A 477 -25.08 17.06 -12.40
N VAL A 478 -24.06 16.53 -11.74
CA VAL A 478 -23.25 15.41 -12.27
C VAL A 478 -23.42 14.18 -11.39
N LEU A 479 -23.67 13.02 -12.00
CA LEU A 479 -23.59 11.73 -11.33
C LEU A 479 -22.24 11.10 -11.63
N ILE A 480 -21.54 10.64 -10.60
CA ILE A 480 -20.33 9.83 -10.72
C ILE A 480 -20.62 8.45 -10.12
N VAL A 481 -20.50 7.42 -10.95
CA VAL A 481 -20.65 6.01 -10.56
C VAL A 481 -19.27 5.37 -10.52
N ASP A 482 -18.85 4.88 -9.37
CA ASP A 482 -17.59 4.18 -9.19
C ASP A 482 -17.86 2.71 -8.85
N TRP A 483 -17.36 1.81 -9.69
CA TRP A 483 -17.42 0.37 -9.46
C TRP A 483 -16.03 -0.28 -9.42
N ASP A 484 -14.96 0.52 -9.41
CA ASP A 484 -13.64 0.02 -9.04
C ASP A 484 -13.73 -0.69 -7.69
N VAL A 485 -12.99 -1.79 -7.54
CA VAL A 485 -13.08 -2.62 -6.32
C VAL A 485 -12.63 -1.86 -5.08
N HIS A 486 -11.81 -0.82 -5.25
CA HIS A 486 -11.34 0.05 -4.19
C HIS A 486 -12.26 1.25 -4.02
N HIS A 487 -12.38 1.75 -2.80
CA HIS A 487 -13.17 2.96 -2.58
C HIS A 487 -12.48 4.19 -3.19
N GLY A 488 -13.15 4.87 -4.13
CA GLY A 488 -12.71 6.13 -4.75
C GLY A 488 -12.70 7.33 -3.79
N ASN A 489 -11.86 7.26 -2.75
CA ASN A 489 -11.76 8.24 -1.68
C ASN A 489 -11.40 9.65 -2.16
N GLY A 490 -10.62 9.77 -3.24
CA GLY A 490 -10.28 11.06 -3.83
C GLY A 490 -11.49 11.75 -4.45
N THR A 491 -12.32 10.98 -5.15
CA THR A 491 -13.58 11.48 -5.73
C THR A 491 -14.57 11.85 -4.63
N GLN A 492 -14.69 11.01 -3.59
CA GLN A 492 -15.52 11.33 -2.43
C GLN A 492 -15.08 12.63 -1.77
N ASP A 493 -13.79 12.79 -1.46
CA ASP A 493 -13.24 13.98 -0.81
C ASP A 493 -13.50 15.25 -1.63
N ALA A 494 -13.32 15.18 -2.95
CA ALA A 494 -13.50 16.32 -3.86
C ALA A 494 -14.93 16.89 -3.88
N PHE A 495 -15.94 16.10 -3.51
CA PHE A 495 -17.35 16.46 -3.62
C PHE A 495 -18.15 16.21 -2.33
N TYR A 496 -17.50 15.91 -1.21
CA TYR A 496 -18.17 15.43 0.01
C TYR A 496 -19.23 16.40 0.54
N ASP A 497 -19.03 17.70 0.36
CA ASP A 497 -19.96 18.76 0.76
C ASP A 497 -20.65 19.47 -0.41
N ASP A 498 -20.51 18.94 -1.63
CA ASP A 498 -20.97 19.58 -2.86
C ASP A 498 -22.39 19.10 -3.27
N PRO A 499 -23.40 19.97 -3.26
CA PRO A 499 -24.77 19.61 -3.64
C PRO A 499 -24.96 19.33 -5.14
N SER A 500 -23.95 19.64 -5.96
CA SER A 500 -24.01 19.56 -7.42
C SER A 500 -23.52 18.21 -7.97
N VAL A 501 -23.01 17.33 -7.11
CA VAL A 501 -22.50 16.01 -7.50
C VAL A 501 -23.11 14.92 -6.62
N LEU A 502 -23.70 13.91 -7.26
CA LEU A 502 -24.05 12.65 -6.60
C LEU A 502 -22.92 11.66 -6.87
N TYR A 503 -22.27 11.20 -5.81
CA TYR A 503 -21.23 10.17 -5.87
C TYR A 503 -21.78 8.84 -5.35
N PHE A 504 -21.67 7.80 -6.16
CA PHE A 504 -22.03 6.44 -5.79
C PHE A 504 -20.80 5.55 -5.95
N SER A 505 -20.45 4.78 -4.92
CA SER A 505 -19.35 3.83 -4.97
C SER A 505 -19.79 2.49 -4.40
N ILE A 506 -19.54 1.40 -5.13
CA ILE A 506 -19.55 0.04 -4.58
C ILE A 506 -18.12 -0.49 -4.58
N HIS A 507 -17.68 -1.03 -3.46
CA HIS A 507 -16.29 -1.44 -3.29
C HIS A 507 -16.15 -2.53 -2.23
N GLN A 508 -15.05 -3.27 -2.28
CA GLN A 508 -14.69 -4.21 -1.23
C GLN A 508 -14.47 -3.48 0.09
N TRP A 509 -15.02 -4.01 1.18
CA TRP A 509 -14.83 -3.42 2.50
C TRP A 509 -14.83 -4.47 3.63
N PRO A 510 -13.94 -4.35 4.63
CA PRO A 510 -12.81 -3.41 4.71
C PRO A 510 -11.75 -3.77 3.65
N PHE A 511 -11.19 -2.75 2.99
CA PHE A 511 -10.15 -2.90 1.96
C PHE A 511 -9.43 -1.56 1.74
N TYR A 512 -8.74 -1.37 0.63
CA TYR A 512 -8.06 -0.10 0.36
C TYR A 512 -9.07 1.05 0.13
N PRO A 513 -8.84 2.25 0.70
CA PRO A 513 -7.75 2.64 1.63
C PRO A 513 -8.18 2.64 3.10
N GLY A 514 -9.24 1.89 3.46
CA GLY A 514 -9.84 1.91 4.80
C GLY A 514 -11.01 2.87 4.98
N THR A 515 -11.40 3.56 3.90
CA THR A 515 -12.56 4.47 3.87
C THR A 515 -13.72 3.84 3.08
N GLY A 516 -14.84 4.54 2.94
CA GLY A 516 -16.00 4.07 2.16
C GLY A 516 -17.06 3.36 3.02
N SER A 517 -17.08 3.60 4.33
CA SER A 517 -18.14 3.03 5.17
C SER A 517 -19.52 3.58 4.76
N ALA A 518 -20.56 2.76 4.90
CA ALA A 518 -21.93 3.14 4.55
C ALA A 518 -22.47 4.35 5.36
N SER A 519 -21.83 4.72 6.48
CA SER A 519 -22.21 5.89 7.27
C SER A 519 -21.64 7.21 6.74
N GLN A 520 -20.65 7.15 5.84
CA GLN A 520 -20.10 8.32 5.16
C GLN A 520 -21.05 8.71 4.03
N THR A 521 -21.91 9.69 4.29
CA THR A 521 -23.04 10.06 3.40
C THR A 521 -22.96 11.48 2.84
N GLY A 522 -21.81 12.14 3.01
CA GLY A 522 -21.61 13.55 2.66
C GLY A 522 -21.84 14.50 3.84
N ALA A 523 -21.56 15.78 3.65
CA ALA A 523 -21.65 16.79 4.69
C ALA A 523 -22.28 18.09 4.19
N GLY A 524 -22.82 18.90 5.11
CA GLY A 524 -23.32 20.24 4.78
C GLY A 524 -24.38 20.22 3.68
N ALA A 525 -24.11 20.90 2.56
CA ALA A 525 -25.04 20.94 1.43
C ALA A 525 -25.00 19.64 0.59
N GLY A 526 -23.92 18.86 0.67
CA GLY A 526 -23.75 17.57 0.01
C GLY A 526 -24.25 16.37 0.82
N SER A 527 -24.91 16.57 1.96
CA SER A 527 -25.46 15.47 2.75
C SER A 527 -26.45 14.63 1.93
N ASP A 528 -26.34 13.30 2.09
CA ASP A 528 -27.06 12.26 1.35
C ASP A 528 -26.71 12.16 -0.15
N LEU A 529 -25.67 12.86 -0.63
CA LEU A 529 -25.18 12.79 -2.02
C LEU A 529 -23.87 12.01 -2.17
N THR A 530 -23.44 11.33 -1.11
CA THR A 530 -22.44 10.27 -1.17
C THR A 530 -23.09 8.97 -0.76
N ILE A 531 -23.07 7.98 -1.65
CA ILE A 531 -23.64 6.66 -1.42
C ILE A 531 -22.54 5.63 -1.53
N ASN A 532 -22.04 5.18 -0.37
CA ASN A 532 -21.11 4.07 -0.29
C ASN A 532 -21.85 2.76 -0.07
N VAL A 533 -21.53 1.76 -0.89
CA VAL A 533 -22.01 0.39 -0.79
C VAL A 533 -20.83 -0.53 -0.50
N PRO A 534 -20.35 -0.58 0.76
CA PRO A 534 -19.32 -1.51 1.17
C PRO A 534 -19.82 -2.96 1.05
N VAL A 535 -19.10 -3.81 0.33
CA VAL A 535 -19.43 -5.23 0.16
C VAL A 535 -18.28 -6.13 0.58
N PRO A 536 -18.54 -7.31 1.17
CA PRO A 536 -17.47 -8.22 1.58
C PRO A 536 -16.78 -8.84 0.36
N ALA A 537 -15.53 -9.27 0.55
CA ALA A 537 -14.82 -10.10 -0.42
C ALA A 537 -15.66 -11.32 -0.84
N GLY A 538 -15.59 -11.67 -2.12
CA GLY A 538 -16.36 -12.76 -2.73
C GLY A 538 -17.73 -12.35 -3.27
N SER A 539 -18.17 -11.11 -3.06
CA SER A 539 -19.36 -10.54 -3.74
C SER A 539 -19.19 -10.60 -5.26
N GLY A 540 -20.28 -10.87 -5.98
CA GLY A 540 -20.26 -11.01 -7.44
C GLY A 540 -21.41 -10.26 -8.11
N ASP A 541 -21.78 -10.70 -9.31
CA ASP A 541 -22.76 -10.00 -10.16
C ASP A 541 -24.05 -9.62 -9.44
N ARG A 542 -24.61 -10.53 -8.64
CA ARG A 542 -25.88 -10.29 -7.94
C ARG A 542 -25.76 -9.10 -6.99
N GLU A 543 -24.75 -9.10 -6.12
CA GLU A 543 -24.59 -8.05 -5.11
C GLU A 543 -24.34 -6.68 -5.77
N PHE A 544 -23.56 -6.65 -6.85
CA PHE A 544 -23.33 -5.43 -7.62
C PHE A 544 -24.59 -4.93 -8.35
N ILE A 545 -25.31 -5.83 -9.03
CA ILE A 545 -26.56 -5.48 -9.72
C ILE A 545 -27.62 -5.01 -8.73
N ASP A 546 -27.76 -5.68 -7.58
CA ASP A 546 -28.71 -5.29 -6.54
C ASP A 546 -28.38 -3.89 -5.99
N ALA A 547 -27.11 -3.57 -5.75
CA ALA A 547 -26.71 -2.22 -5.35
C ALA A 547 -27.07 -1.17 -6.41
N PHE A 548 -26.89 -1.49 -7.69
CA PHE A 548 -27.20 -0.58 -8.79
C PHE A 548 -28.70 -0.35 -8.94
N GLU A 549 -29.49 -1.42 -8.88
CA GLU A 549 -30.95 -1.34 -9.04
C GLU A 549 -31.64 -0.74 -7.81
N GLN A 550 -31.19 -1.08 -6.61
CA GLN A 550 -31.89 -0.74 -5.37
C GLN A 550 -31.38 0.55 -4.72
N GLN A 551 -30.15 0.98 -5.00
CA GLN A 551 -29.57 2.18 -4.39
C GLN A 551 -29.20 3.24 -5.44
N LEU A 552 -28.39 2.89 -6.45
CA LEU A 552 -27.98 3.87 -7.48
C LEU A 552 -29.16 4.38 -8.29
N ARG A 553 -29.98 3.51 -8.88
CA ARG A 553 -31.06 3.91 -9.79
C ARG A 553 -32.06 4.84 -9.10
N PRO A 554 -32.61 4.53 -7.90
CA PRO A 554 -33.52 5.46 -7.21
C PRO A 554 -32.87 6.79 -6.87
N ALA A 555 -31.62 6.79 -6.39
CA ALA A 555 -30.90 8.02 -6.06
C ALA A 555 -30.65 8.89 -7.31
N ALA A 556 -30.22 8.28 -8.41
CA ALA A 556 -30.00 8.96 -9.67
C ALA A 556 -31.30 9.56 -10.25
N MET A 557 -32.42 8.83 -10.18
CA MET A 557 -33.72 9.37 -10.62
C MET A 557 -34.16 10.57 -9.77
N ALA A 558 -33.93 10.52 -8.45
CA ALA A 558 -34.25 11.62 -7.55
C ALA A 558 -33.34 12.84 -7.78
N PHE A 559 -32.05 12.61 -8.00
CA PHE A 559 -31.05 13.65 -8.25
C PHE A 559 -31.18 14.25 -9.66
N SER A 560 -31.67 13.48 -10.63
CA SER A 560 -31.87 13.88 -12.03
C SER A 560 -30.60 14.51 -12.65
N PRO A 561 -29.49 13.73 -12.80
CA PRO A 561 -28.23 14.28 -13.29
C PRO A 561 -28.33 14.79 -14.73
N ASP A 562 -27.61 15.85 -15.02
CA ASP A 562 -27.45 16.41 -16.37
C ASP A 562 -26.36 15.68 -17.17
N PHE A 563 -25.42 15.04 -16.49
CA PHE A 563 -24.31 14.29 -17.08
C PHE A 563 -23.88 13.13 -16.16
N VAL A 564 -23.44 12.02 -16.75
CA VAL A 564 -22.99 10.84 -16.00
C VAL A 564 -21.53 10.50 -16.33
N PHE A 565 -20.72 10.31 -15.30
CA PHE A 565 -19.40 9.68 -15.39
C PHE A 565 -19.41 8.30 -14.73
N VAL A 566 -18.56 7.41 -15.25
CA VAL A 566 -18.22 6.14 -14.62
C VAL A 566 -16.72 6.10 -14.36
N SER A 567 -16.33 5.94 -13.10
CA SER A 567 -15.00 5.45 -12.70
C SER A 567 -15.01 3.94 -12.90
N ALA A 568 -14.47 3.51 -14.05
CA ALA A 568 -14.58 2.14 -14.54
C ALA A 568 -13.31 1.34 -14.26
N GLY A 569 -13.16 0.92 -13.01
CA GLY A 569 -12.23 -0.13 -12.63
C GLY A 569 -12.77 -1.51 -13.00
N PHE A 570 -11.88 -2.44 -13.35
CA PHE A 570 -12.26 -3.83 -13.67
C PHE A 570 -11.58 -4.85 -12.76
N ASP A 571 -11.02 -4.39 -11.65
CA ASP A 571 -10.41 -5.18 -10.57
C ASP A 571 -11.43 -5.88 -9.66
N ALA A 572 -12.72 -5.57 -9.78
CA ALA A 572 -13.77 -6.40 -9.17
C ALA A 572 -13.99 -7.74 -9.93
N GLN A 573 -13.31 -7.94 -11.06
CA GLN A 573 -13.45 -9.17 -11.85
C GLN A 573 -12.93 -10.39 -11.10
N ALA A 574 -13.65 -11.51 -11.21
CA ALA A 574 -13.19 -12.80 -10.71
C ALA A 574 -11.78 -13.16 -11.23
N GLY A 575 -10.82 -13.29 -10.31
CA GLY A 575 -9.44 -13.66 -10.61
C GLY A 575 -8.49 -12.48 -10.86
N ASP A 576 -8.92 -11.24 -10.64
CA ASP A 576 -8.01 -10.11 -10.59
C ASP A 576 -6.97 -10.26 -9.45
N ALA A 577 -5.80 -9.63 -9.62
CA ALA A 577 -4.70 -9.75 -8.68
C ALA A 577 -4.86 -8.88 -7.42
N LEU A 578 -5.57 -7.74 -7.52
CA LEU A 578 -5.71 -6.78 -6.43
C LEU A 578 -7.15 -6.65 -5.90
N GLY A 579 -8.09 -7.47 -6.39
CA GLY A 579 -9.45 -7.53 -5.87
C GLY A 579 -9.85 -8.95 -5.49
N SER A 580 -10.67 -9.12 -4.44
CA SER A 580 -11.18 -10.43 -4.02
C SER A 580 -12.66 -10.64 -4.40
N MET A 581 -13.12 -9.96 -5.45
CA MET A 581 -14.50 -10.03 -5.93
C MET A 581 -14.70 -11.12 -7.00
N ARG A 582 -15.96 -11.32 -7.38
CA ARG A 582 -16.41 -12.35 -8.33
C ARG A 582 -17.30 -11.78 -9.43
N VAL A 583 -17.13 -10.52 -9.80
CA VAL A 583 -17.88 -9.92 -10.91
C VAL A 583 -17.43 -10.55 -12.22
N THR A 584 -18.37 -10.88 -13.09
CA THR A 584 -18.13 -11.42 -14.41
C THR A 584 -18.13 -10.31 -15.46
N ARG A 585 -17.64 -10.63 -16.67
CA ARG A 585 -17.69 -9.70 -17.82
C ARG A 585 -19.13 -9.32 -18.15
N GLU A 586 -20.02 -10.31 -18.09
CA GLU A 586 -21.45 -10.16 -18.27
C GLU A 586 -22.06 -9.31 -17.14
N GLY A 587 -21.56 -9.41 -15.91
CA GLY A 587 -21.84 -8.52 -14.79
C GLY A 587 -21.53 -7.07 -15.12
N PHE A 588 -20.29 -6.74 -15.51
CA PHE A 588 -19.91 -5.39 -15.92
C PHE A 588 -20.75 -4.86 -17.09
N ALA A 589 -21.06 -5.70 -18.09
CA ALA A 589 -21.96 -5.32 -19.17
C ALA A 589 -23.37 -4.99 -18.67
N HIS A 590 -23.88 -5.70 -17.65
CA HIS A 590 -25.16 -5.38 -17.02
C HIS A 590 -25.11 -4.05 -16.27
N LEU A 591 -24.09 -3.81 -15.42
CA LEU A 591 -23.90 -2.54 -14.72
C LEU A 591 -23.86 -1.36 -15.72
N THR A 592 -23.16 -1.56 -16.85
CA THR A 592 -23.08 -0.57 -17.93
C THR A 592 -24.46 -0.22 -18.51
N ARG A 593 -25.31 -1.22 -18.77
CA ARG A 593 -26.68 -0.99 -19.27
C ARG A 593 -27.52 -0.21 -18.27
N ILE A 594 -27.42 -0.52 -16.97
CA ILE A 594 -28.13 0.22 -15.92
C ILE A 594 -27.73 1.70 -15.93
N VAL A 595 -26.43 2.00 -15.94
CA VAL A 595 -25.94 3.38 -15.96
C VAL A 595 -26.33 4.09 -17.25
N LYS A 596 -26.31 3.39 -18.38
CA LYS A 596 -26.73 3.93 -19.67
C LYS A 596 -28.23 4.26 -19.70
N GLU A 597 -29.08 3.42 -19.14
CA GLU A 597 -30.51 3.71 -18.97
C GLU A 597 -30.74 4.93 -18.08
N ILE A 598 -29.97 5.08 -17.00
CA ILE A 598 -29.99 6.27 -16.15
C ILE A 598 -29.62 7.51 -16.97
N ALA A 599 -28.50 7.46 -17.72
CA ALA A 599 -28.06 8.57 -18.56
C ALA A 599 -29.08 8.89 -19.67
N GLN A 600 -29.70 7.90 -20.30
CA GLN A 600 -30.76 8.10 -21.30
C GLN A 600 -31.98 8.81 -20.69
N THR A 601 -32.35 8.42 -19.47
CA THR A 601 -33.54 8.95 -18.79
C THR A 601 -33.32 10.36 -18.25
N CYS A 602 -32.17 10.62 -17.61
CA CYS A 602 -31.91 11.88 -16.91
C CYS A 602 -31.06 12.87 -17.72
N SER A 603 -30.13 12.36 -18.53
CA SER A 603 -29.01 13.12 -19.08
C SER A 603 -28.97 13.12 -20.61
N GLN A 604 -30.08 12.79 -21.28
CA GLN A 604 -30.17 12.69 -22.74
C GLN A 604 -29.12 11.75 -23.37
N GLY A 605 -28.72 10.72 -22.62
CA GLY A 605 -27.72 9.73 -23.03
C GLY A 605 -26.26 10.15 -22.79
N ARG A 606 -25.98 11.34 -22.24
CA ARG A 606 -24.62 11.83 -21.98
C ARG A 606 -23.94 11.01 -20.89
N LEU A 607 -22.97 10.19 -21.32
CA LEU A 607 -22.24 9.24 -20.48
C LEU A 607 -20.78 9.16 -20.93
N ILE A 608 -19.85 9.25 -19.97
CA ILE A 608 -18.43 8.97 -20.21
C ILE A 608 -17.95 7.97 -19.17
N SER A 609 -17.31 6.90 -19.63
CA SER A 609 -16.62 5.93 -18.79
C SER A 609 -15.11 6.17 -18.86
N VAL A 610 -14.43 6.15 -17.72
CA VAL A 610 -13.01 6.46 -17.58
C VAL A 610 -12.34 5.28 -16.88
N LEU A 611 -11.31 4.72 -17.49
CA LEU A 611 -10.58 3.58 -16.93
C LEU A 611 -9.90 3.95 -15.61
N GLU A 612 -10.09 3.12 -14.58
CA GLU A 612 -9.41 3.19 -13.28
C GLU A 612 -8.51 1.94 -13.09
N GLY A 613 -8.84 1.05 -12.15
CA GLY A 613 -8.13 -0.19 -11.82
C GLY A 613 -8.43 -1.40 -12.72
N GLY A 614 -7.93 -2.58 -12.32
CA GLY A 614 -7.96 -3.85 -13.07
C GLY A 614 -6.57 -4.27 -13.54
N TYR A 615 -6.05 -5.37 -13.02
CA TYR A 615 -4.61 -5.65 -12.99
C TYR A 615 -4.23 -7.01 -13.59
N GLY A 616 -5.20 -7.89 -13.85
CA GLY A 616 -5.01 -9.03 -14.76
C GLY A 616 -5.20 -8.61 -16.22
N THR A 617 -4.14 -8.47 -17.03
CA THR A 617 -4.22 -7.88 -18.39
C THR A 617 -5.25 -8.52 -19.32
N ASP A 618 -5.31 -9.85 -19.35
CA ASP A 618 -6.26 -10.59 -20.21
C ASP A 618 -7.70 -10.48 -19.69
N LEU A 619 -7.86 -10.48 -18.37
CA LEU A 619 -9.15 -10.32 -17.68
C LEU A 619 -9.69 -8.92 -17.92
N LEU A 620 -8.88 -7.89 -17.64
CA LEU A 620 -9.15 -6.48 -17.88
C LEU A 620 -9.62 -6.25 -19.32
N ALA A 621 -8.83 -6.70 -20.30
CA ALA A 621 -9.19 -6.51 -21.70
C ALA A 621 -10.55 -7.17 -22.03
N ALA A 622 -10.87 -8.31 -21.41
CA ALA A 622 -12.16 -8.98 -21.57
C ALA A 622 -13.34 -8.18 -21.01
N SER A 623 -13.18 -7.62 -19.82
CA SER A 623 -14.23 -6.83 -19.19
C SER A 623 -14.43 -5.49 -19.88
N VAL A 624 -13.33 -4.86 -20.33
CA VAL A 624 -13.41 -3.66 -21.18
C VAL A 624 -14.13 -3.96 -22.49
N GLU A 625 -13.85 -5.09 -23.15
CA GLU A 625 -14.59 -5.49 -24.36
C GLU A 625 -16.11 -5.59 -24.08
N ALA A 626 -16.50 -6.26 -22.99
CA ALA A 626 -17.91 -6.42 -22.63
C ALA A 626 -18.58 -5.08 -22.27
N HIS A 627 -17.87 -4.21 -21.53
CA HIS A 627 -18.31 -2.87 -21.20
C HIS A 627 -18.50 -1.99 -22.44
N VAL A 628 -17.52 -1.98 -23.35
CA VAL A 628 -17.57 -1.21 -24.61
C VAL A 628 -18.71 -1.69 -25.51
N ARG A 629 -18.91 -3.00 -25.63
CA ARG A 629 -20.08 -3.55 -26.38
C ARG A 629 -21.40 -3.03 -25.79
N ALA A 630 -21.55 -3.04 -24.48
CA ALA A 630 -22.75 -2.51 -23.81
C ALA A 630 -22.92 -0.99 -24.00
N LEU A 631 -21.83 -0.22 -24.06
CA LEU A 631 -21.86 1.21 -24.40
C LEU A 631 -22.35 1.46 -25.83
N MET A 632 -22.08 0.55 -26.77
CA MET A 632 -22.46 0.66 -28.18
C MET A 632 -23.91 0.24 -28.50
N GLU A 633 -24.60 -0.45 -27.58
CA GLU A 633 -25.99 -0.93 -27.78
C GLU A 633 -27.04 0.17 -28.06
#